data_AF-A0A527GC18-F1
#
_entry.id   AF-A0A527GC18-F1
#
_cell.length_a   1.000
_cell.length_b   1.000
_cell.length_c   1.000
_cell.angle_alpha   90.00
_cell.angle_beta   90.00
_cell.angle_gamma   90.00
#
_symmetry.space_group_name_H-M   'P 1'
#
loop_
_entity.id
_entity.type
_entity.pdbx_description
1 polymer ?
#
loop_
_entity_poly.entity_id
_entity_poly.type
_entity_poly.pdbx_seq_one_letter_code
_entity_poly.pdbx_strand_id
1 'polypeptide(L)'
;MKTHFIKLLASQLALAATLFAGVANAETLTLYTSQPEADAAKTVDAFKKAQPGIDVNIYRSGTSDILTKMAAEFAAGSPQPDVLLIADAVSMELLKKDDRLLPYPEAKLEGI
;
A
#
# COMPACT_ATOMS: atom_id res chain seq x y z
N MET A 1 30.10 -7.37 53.03
CA MET A 1 28.82 -7.70 52.36
C MET A 1 28.24 -6.54 51.53
N LYS A 2 29.07 -5.67 50.92
CA LYS A 2 28.59 -4.45 50.22
C LYS A 2 29.06 -4.32 48.76
N THR A 3 29.87 -5.27 48.27
CA THR A 3 30.48 -5.22 46.93
C THR A 3 29.75 -6.08 45.89
N HIS A 4 28.73 -6.85 46.28
CA HIS A 4 27.94 -7.69 45.37
C HIS A 4 26.63 -7.03 44.92
N PHE A 5 26.13 -6.03 45.64
CA PHE A 5 24.88 -5.33 45.30
C PHE A 5 25.00 -4.40 44.09
N ILE A 6 26.21 -3.88 43.81
CA ILE A 6 26.44 -2.95 42.70
C ILE A 6 26.50 -3.67 41.34
N LYS A 7 26.93 -4.94 41.32
CA LYS A 7 26.96 -5.73 40.06
C LYS A 7 25.58 -6.24 39.62
N LEU A 8 24.61 -6.31 40.53
CA LEU A 8 23.27 -6.80 40.21
C LEU A 8 22.41 -5.73 39.52
N LEU A 9 22.65 -4.44 39.82
CA LEU A 9 21.89 -3.33 39.25
C LEU A 9 22.32 -3.00 37.81
N ALA A 10 23.59 -3.19 37.46
CA ALA A 10 24.11 -2.96 36.11
C ALA A 10 23.60 -4.01 35.09
N SER A 11 23.20 -5.20 35.54
CA SER A 11 22.66 -6.27 34.70
C SER A 11 21.19 -6.09 34.33
N GLN A 12 20.44 -5.25 35.06
CA GLN A 12 19.02 -5.01 34.80
C GLN A 12 18.77 -3.83 33.87
N LEU A 13 19.72 -2.89 33.74
CA LEU A 13 19.61 -1.79 32.77
C LEU A 13 19.93 -2.23 31.33
N ALA A 14 20.65 -3.32 31.13
CA ALA A 14 20.99 -3.81 29.79
C ALA A 14 19.81 -4.53 29.08
N LEU A 15 18.81 -5.03 29.83
CA LEU A 15 17.67 -5.77 29.28
C LEU A 15 16.49 -4.87 28.84
N ALA A 16 16.50 -3.59 29.23
CA ALA A 16 15.44 -2.64 28.86
C ALA A 16 15.67 -1.96 27.49
N ALA A 17 16.88 -2.06 26.92
CA ALA A 17 17.24 -1.37 25.68
C ALA A 17 16.85 -2.13 24.39
N THR A 18 16.42 -3.39 24.48
CA THR A 18 16.06 -4.21 23.31
C THR A 18 14.58 -4.17 22.93
N LEU A 19 13.72 -3.52 23.73
CA LEU A 19 12.27 -3.48 23.49
C LEU A 19 11.82 -2.38 22.49
N PHE A 20 12.75 -1.59 21.96
CA PHE A 20 12.47 -0.58 20.92
C PHE A 20 13.00 -0.99 19.54
N ALA A 21 13.18 -2.28 19.27
CA ALA A 21 13.15 -2.75 17.89
C ALA A 21 11.71 -2.57 17.40
N GLY A 22 11.41 -1.38 16.87
CA GLY A 22 10.12 -1.05 16.30
C GLY A 22 9.71 -2.16 15.34
N VAL A 23 8.58 -2.79 15.62
CA VAL A 23 7.91 -3.65 14.65
C VAL A 23 7.62 -2.79 13.43
N ALA A 24 8.43 -2.95 12.38
CA ALA A 24 8.13 -2.42 11.07
C ALA A 24 6.90 -3.18 10.56
N ASN A 25 5.71 -2.69 10.91
CA ASN A 25 4.48 -3.14 10.28
C ASN A 25 4.54 -2.57 8.87
N ALA A 26 4.79 -3.44 7.88
CA ALA A 26 4.71 -3.02 6.49
C ALA A 26 3.28 -2.56 6.21
N GLU A 27 3.10 -1.32 5.80
CA GLU A 27 1.80 -0.82 5.34
C GLU A 27 1.49 -1.52 4.01
N THR A 28 0.25 -1.99 3.82
CA THR A 28 -0.16 -2.66 2.58
C THR A 28 -0.98 -1.71 1.72
N LEU A 29 -0.54 -1.50 0.48
CA LEU A 29 -1.26 -0.79 -0.58
C LEU A 29 -2.00 -1.81 -1.46
N THR A 30 -3.29 -1.60 -1.70
CA THR A 30 -4.07 -2.41 -2.65
C THR A 30 -4.18 -1.75 -4.01
N LEU A 31 -3.58 -2.38 -5.03
CA LEU A 31 -3.57 -1.93 -6.43
C LEU A 31 -4.50 -2.79 -7.29
N TYR A 32 -5.47 -2.17 -7.95
CA TYR A 32 -6.25 -2.80 -9.01
C TYR A 32 -5.74 -2.32 -10.37
N THR A 33 -5.30 -3.24 -11.24
CA THR A 33 -4.66 -2.86 -12.51
C THR A 33 -5.06 -3.72 -13.71
N SER A 34 -5.22 -3.07 -14.88
CA SER A 34 -5.43 -3.76 -16.16
C SER A 34 -4.15 -3.96 -16.98
N GLN A 35 -2.98 -3.70 -16.39
CA GLN A 35 -1.70 -3.94 -17.06
C GLN A 35 -1.52 -5.44 -17.37
N PRO A 36 -0.78 -5.79 -18.43
CA PRO A 36 -0.29 -7.15 -18.62
C PRO A 36 0.47 -7.65 -17.39
N GLU A 37 0.38 -8.96 -17.09
CA GLU A 37 0.98 -9.58 -15.89
C GLU A 37 2.45 -9.19 -15.69
N ALA A 38 3.25 -9.24 -16.76
CA ALA A 38 4.66 -8.90 -16.72
C ALA A 38 4.92 -7.42 -16.39
N ASP A 39 4.05 -6.51 -16.82
CA ASP A 39 4.21 -5.08 -16.58
C ASP A 39 3.67 -4.67 -15.21
N ALA A 40 2.61 -5.33 -14.74
CA ALA A 40 2.12 -5.21 -13.38
C ALA A 40 3.20 -5.64 -12.36
N ALA A 41 3.86 -6.78 -12.60
CA ALA A 41 4.96 -7.26 -11.76
C ALA A 41 6.13 -6.25 -11.73
N LYS A 42 6.57 -5.75 -12.89
CA LYS A 42 7.63 -4.72 -12.96
C LYS A 42 7.23 -3.43 -12.22
N THR A 43 5.97 -3.02 -12.33
CA THR A 43 5.45 -1.83 -11.65
C THR A 43 5.53 -2.00 -10.13
N VAL A 44 5.08 -3.15 -9.61
CA VAL A 44 5.16 -3.46 -8.18
C VAL A 44 6.61 -3.58 -7.70
N ASP A 45 7.48 -4.26 -8.45
CA ASP A 45 8.89 -4.41 -8.10
C ASP A 45 9.60 -3.05 -8.03
N ALA A 46 9.36 -2.18 -9.02
CA ALA A 46 9.91 -0.83 -9.03
C ALA A 46 9.39 0.00 -7.84
N PHE A 47 8.09 -0.11 -7.52
CA PHE A 47 7.50 0.57 -6.38
C PHE A 47 8.09 0.08 -5.05
N LYS A 48 8.15 -1.23 -4.82
CA LYS A 48 8.73 -1.83 -3.60
C LYS A 48 10.20 -1.46 -3.42
N LYS A 49 10.94 -1.30 -4.52
CA LYS A 49 12.33 -0.83 -4.48
C LYS A 49 12.44 0.65 -4.08
N ALA A 50 11.48 1.47 -4.51
CA ALA A 50 11.40 2.89 -4.13
C ALA A 50 10.81 3.10 -2.72
N GLN A 51 9.95 2.19 -2.27
CA GLN A 51 9.21 2.25 -1.01
C GLN A 51 9.30 0.90 -0.26
N PRO A 52 10.48 0.55 0.32
CA PRO A 52 10.72 -0.77 0.91
C PRO A 52 9.90 -1.08 2.18
N GLY A 53 9.22 -0.08 2.75
CA GLY A 53 8.35 -0.25 3.92
C GLY A 53 6.88 -0.52 3.57
N ILE A 54 6.53 -0.56 2.27
CA ILE A 54 5.15 -0.72 1.80
C ILE A 54 5.06 -2.02 1.00
N ASP A 55 4.17 -2.93 1.42
CA ASP A 55 3.79 -4.08 0.62
C ASP A 55 2.68 -3.70 -0.37
N VAL A 56 2.56 -4.44 -1.46
CA VAL A 56 1.53 -4.20 -2.48
C VAL A 56 0.71 -5.47 -2.67
N ASN A 57 -0.55 -5.40 -2.27
CA ASN A 57 -1.56 -6.38 -2.63
C ASN A 57 -2.12 -6.03 -4.02
N ILE A 58 -2.06 -6.95 -4.96
CA ILE A 58 -2.44 -6.68 -6.35
C ILE A 58 -3.61 -7.53 -6.79
N TYR A 59 -4.61 -6.90 -7.40
CA TYR A 59 -5.63 -7.57 -8.19
C TYR A 59 -5.48 -7.15 -9.65
N ARG A 60 -5.09 -8.11 -10.49
CA ARG A 60 -4.92 -7.89 -11.93
C ARG A 60 -5.99 -8.63 -12.71
N SER A 61 -6.76 -7.90 -13.52
CA SER A 61 -7.72 -8.46 -14.48
C SER A 61 -7.90 -7.54 -15.68
N GLY A 62 -8.79 -7.88 -16.63
CA GLY A 62 -9.22 -6.95 -17.65
C GLY A 62 -10.00 -5.77 -17.06
N THR A 63 -9.99 -4.61 -17.72
CA THR A 63 -10.68 -3.39 -17.27
C THR A 63 -12.15 -3.65 -16.92
N SER A 64 -12.89 -4.36 -17.79
CA SER A 64 -14.31 -4.66 -17.56
C SER A 64 -14.56 -5.49 -16.30
N ASP A 65 -13.68 -6.45 -16.01
CA ASP A 65 -13.80 -7.30 -14.82
C ASP A 65 -13.50 -6.50 -13.55
N ILE A 66 -12.48 -5.64 -13.59
CA ILE A 66 -12.14 -4.72 -12.49
C ILE A 66 -13.33 -3.81 -12.19
N LEU A 67 -13.92 -3.18 -13.21
CA LEU A 67 -15.06 -2.29 -13.03
C LEU A 67 -16.31 -3.03 -12.54
N THR A 68 -16.54 -4.26 -12.99
CA THR A 68 -17.63 -5.11 -12.49
C THR A 68 -17.44 -5.42 -11.01
N LYS A 69 -16.22 -5.80 -10.60
CA LYS A 69 -15.88 -6.04 -9.20
C LYS A 69 -16.04 -4.77 -8.35
N MET A 70 -15.53 -3.64 -8.82
CA MET A 70 -15.66 -2.37 -8.12
C MET A 70 -17.12 -1.93 -7.99
N ALA A 71 -17.96 -2.14 -9.00
CA ALA A 71 -19.38 -1.84 -8.90
C ALA A 71 -20.06 -2.63 -7.76
N ALA A 72 -19.70 -3.91 -7.59
CA ALA A 72 -20.19 -4.71 -6.48
C ALA A 72 -19.66 -4.21 -5.11
N GLU A 73 -18.38 -3.83 -5.04
CA GLU A 73 -17.78 -3.27 -3.83
C GLU A 73 -18.39 -1.91 -3.43
N PHE A 74 -18.65 -1.04 -4.41
CA PHE A 74 -19.35 0.22 -4.17
C PHE A 74 -20.78 0.00 -3.70
N ALA A 75 -21.51 -0.96 -4.28
CA ALA A 75 -22.86 -1.32 -3.84
C ALA A 75 -22.86 -1.89 -2.40
N ALA A 76 -21.80 -2.60 -2.02
CA ALA A 76 -21.58 -3.08 -0.66
C ALA A 76 -21.07 -1.99 0.31
N GLY A 77 -20.77 -0.78 -0.19
CA GLY A 77 -20.20 0.30 0.62
C GLY A 77 -18.76 0.02 1.10
N SER A 78 -18.04 -0.89 0.45
CA SER A 78 -16.72 -1.36 0.86
C SER A 78 -15.75 -1.49 -0.33
N PRO A 79 -15.43 -0.37 -1.02
CA PRO A 79 -14.38 -0.37 -2.05
C PRO A 79 -13.05 -0.80 -1.46
N GLN A 80 -12.35 -1.69 -2.16
CA GLN A 80 -11.09 -2.27 -1.69
C GLN A 80 -9.81 -1.60 -2.25
N PRO A 81 -9.74 -1.10 -3.50
CA PRO A 81 -8.47 -0.57 -4.00
C PRO A 81 -8.16 0.81 -3.45
N ASP A 82 -6.90 1.02 -3.09
CA ASP A 82 -6.34 2.35 -2.81
C ASP A 82 -5.96 3.06 -4.12
N VAL A 83 -5.46 2.28 -5.10
CA VAL A 83 -5.04 2.77 -6.40
C VAL A 83 -5.68 1.96 -7.51
N LEU A 84 -6.23 2.66 -8.50
CA LEU A 84 -6.77 2.08 -9.72
C LEU A 84 -5.91 2.52 -10.91
N LEU A 85 -5.39 1.54 -11.66
CA LEU A 85 -4.57 1.76 -12.85
C LEU A 85 -5.12 0.98 -14.03
N ILE A 86 -5.97 1.59 -14.86
CA ILE A 86 -6.58 0.94 -16.02
C ILE A 86 -6.37 1.75 -17.29
N ALA A 87 -6.51 1.09 -18.44
CA ALA A 87 -6.24 1.71 -19.75
C ALA A 87 -7.38 2.60 -20.28
N ASP A 88 -8.60 2.50 -19.76
CA ASP A 88 -9.78 3.16 -20.33
C ASP A 88 -10.07 4.52 -19.67
N ALA A 89 -9.83 5.60 -20.42
CA ALA A 89 -10.10 6.97 -19.99
C ALA A 89 -11.61 7.27 -19.85
N VAL A 90 -12.48 6.64 -20.64
CA VAL A 90 -13.93 6.88 -20.55
C VAL A 90 -14.44 6.37 -19.20
N SER A 91 -13.98 5.19 -18.78
CA SER A 91 -14.28 4.65 -17.45
C SER A 91 -13.78 5.57 -16.32
N MET A 92 -12.60 6.20 -16.46
CA MET A 92 -12.11 7.18 -15.49
C MET A 92 -13.03 8.40 -15.35
N GLU A 93 -13.48 8.97 -16.47
CA GLU A 93 -14.40 10.12 -16.43
C GLU A 93 -15.76 9.77 -15.81
N LEU A 94 -16.26 8.54 -16.02
CA LEU A 94 -17.47 8.07 -15.37
C LEU A 94 -17.29 7.91 -13.86
N LEU A 95 -16.18 7.32 -13.40
CA LEU A 95 -15.87 7.19 -11.97
C LEU A 95 -15.74 8.57 -11.30
N LYS A 96 -15.12 9.53 -11.99
CA LYS A 96 -15.04 10.92 -11.53
C LYS A 96 -16.42 11.57 -11.44
N LYS A 97 -17.26 11.43 -12.47
CA LYS A 97 -18.64 11.96 -12.47
C LYS A 97 -19.45 11.40 -11.29
N ASP A 98 -19.19 10.16 -10.91
CA ASP A 98 -19.88 9.47 -9.81
C ASP A 98 -19.21 9.66 -8.44
N ASP A 99 -18.25 10.59 -8.33
CA ASP A 99 -17.52 10.92 -7.09
C ASP A 99 -16.84 9.69 -6.46
N ARG A 100 -16.28 8.82 -7.31
CA ARG A 100 -15.59 7.58 -6.91
C ARG A 100 -14.06 7.69 -6.92
N LEU A 101 -13.52 8.84 -7.29
CA LEU A 101 -12.08 9.09 -7.35
C LEU A 101 -11.70 10.24 -6.42
N LEU A 102 -10.63 10.05 -5.65
CA LEU A 102 -10.07 11.12 -4.82
C LEU A 102 -9.29 12.11 -5.71
N PRO A 103 -9.58 13.42 -5.67
CA PRO A 103 -8.77 14.41 -6.37
C PRO A 103 -7.34 14.41 -5.83
N TYR A 104 -6.35 14.44 -6.73
CA TYR A 104 -4.94 14.58 -6.37
C TYR A 104 -4.29 15.76 -7.12
N PRO A 105 -4.44 17.01 -6.62
CA PRO A 105 -3.96 18.22 -7.28
C PRO A 105 -2.44 18.29 -7.44
N GLU A 106 -1.69 17.58 -6.59
CA GLU A 106 -0.22 17.54 -6.61
C GLU A 106 0.34 16.51 -7.59
N ALA A 107 -0.53 15.86 -8.38
CA ALA A 107 -0.11 14.91 -9.41
C ALA A 107 0.87 15.59 -10.39
N LYS A 108 2.03 14.95 -10.56
CA LYS A 108 3.02 15.34 -11.59
C LYS A 108 2.53 14.85 -12.94
N LEU A 109 2.12 15.78 -13.80
CA LEU A 109 1.53 15.49 -15.11
C LEU A 109 2.57 15.57 -16.25
N GLU A 110 3.83 15.88 -15.95
CA GLU A 110 4.87 15.99 -16.95
C GLU A 110 5.18 14.63 -17.59
N GLY A 111 5.03 14.52 -18.91
CA GLY A 111 5.38 13.31 -19.67
C GLY A 111 4.26 12.28 -19.81
N ILE A 112 3.02 12.65 -19.47
CA ILE A 112 1.77 11.94 -19.77
C ILE A 112 1.15 12.56 -21.04
#